data_AF-A0A8T3RXL7-F1
#
_entry.id   AF-A0A8T3RXL7-F1
#
_cell.length_a   1.000
_cell.length_b   1.000
_cell.length_c   1.000
_cell.angle_alpha   90.00
_cell.angle_beta   90.00
_cell.angle_gamma   90.00
#
_symmetry.space_group_name_H-M   'P 1'
#
loop_
_entity.id
_entity.type
_entity.pdbx_description
1 polymer ?
#
loop_
_entity_poly.entity_id
_entity_poly.type
_entity_poly.pdbx_seq_one_letter_code
_entity_poly.pdbx_strand_id
1 'polypeptide(L)' 'MTLNGKRDGFTFEDFKTCAKTASLKKGRAETIINDVTNIVKHWSDYADEAGVNKPQRDAINATLRLNIR' A
#
# COMPACT_ATOMS: atom_id res chain seq x y z
N MET A 1 9.87 -3.35 -6.18
CA MET A 1 10.35 -2.19 -5.40
C MET A 1 11.08 -2.69 -4.16
N THR A 2 12.03 -1.92 -3.63
CA THR A 2 12.62 -2.15 -2.31
C THR A 2 12.36 -0.98 -1.37
N LEU A 3 12.24 -1.26 -0.06
CA LEU A 3 12.13 -0.25 1.00
C LEU A 3 13.10 -0.65 2.11
N ASN A 4 14.08 0.21 2.42
CA ASN A 4 15.16 -0.09 3.37
C ASN A 4 15.81 -1.47 3.12
N GLY A 5 16.07 -1.80 1.85
CA GLY A 5 16.67 -3.08 1.45
C GLY A 5 15.71 -4.28 1.41
N LYS A 6 14.48 -4.17 1.93
CA LYS A 6 13.47 -5.24 1.87
C LYS A 6 12.75 -5.25 0.52
N ARG A 7 12.42 -6.44 0.01
CA ARG A 7 11.54 -6.61 -1.18
C ARG A 7 10.09 -6.92 -0.82
N ASP A 8 9.87 -7.44 0.38
CA ASP A 8 8.55 -7.73 0.93
C ASP A 8 8.59 -7.76 2.47
N GLY A 9 7.43 -7.98 3.11
CA GLY A 9 7.35 -8.02 4.57
C GLY A 9 7.59 -6.65 5.22
N PHE A 10 7.10 -5.59 4.57
CA PHE A 10 7.23 -4.23 5.08
C PHE A 10 6.41 -4.02 6.36
N THR A 11 6.98 -3.23 7.26
CA THR A 11 6.38 -2.81 8.52
C THR A 11 6.22 -1.30 8.57
N PHE A 12 5.39 -0.76 9.47
CA PHE A 12 5.28 0.68 9.69
C PHE A 12 6.62 1.34 10.01
N GLU A 13 7.51 0.65 10.74
CA GLU A 13 8.85 1.18 11.04
C GLU A 13 9.72 1.36 9.79
N ASP A 14 9.52 0.53 8.76
CA ASP A 14 10.20 0.71 7.48
C ASP A 14 9.77 2.02 6.81
N PHE A 15 8.48 2.31 6.83
CA PHE A 15 7.94 3.56 6.30
C PHE A 15 8.38 4.78 7.12
N LYS A 16 8.41 4.67 8.45
CA LYS A 16 8.92 5.75 9.32
C LYS A 16 10.40 6.04 9.05
N THR A 17 11.21 5.00 8.84
CA THR A 17 12.64 5.16 8.52
C THR A 17 12.81 5.88 7.18
N CYS A 18 12.06 5.45 6.16
CA CYS A 18 12.07 6.13 4.86
C CYS A 18 11.58 7.58 4.95
N ALA A 19 10.54 7.84 5.74
CA ALA A 19 9.99 9.17 5.96
C ALA A 19 10.99 10.14 6.61
N LYS A 20 11.83 9.65 7.54
CA LYS A 20 12.93 10.45 8.12
C LYS A 20 13.95 10.84 7.06
N THR A 21 14.35 9.92 6.20
CA THR A 21 15.27 10.20 5.08
C THR A 21 14.68 11.20 4.09
N ALA A 22 13.36 11.16 3.89
CA ALA A 22 12.62 12.11 3.07
C ALA A 22 12.23 13.42 3.79
N SER A 23 12.71 13.64 5.02
CA SER A 23 12.40 14.84 5.84
C SER A 23 10.90 15.11 6.02
N LEU A 24 10.07 14.06 6.06
CA LEU A 24 8.64 14.21 6.32
C LEU A 24 8.38 14.57 7.79
N LYS A 25 7.32 15.34 8.02
CA LYS A 25 6.85 15.64 9.38
C LYS A 25 6.51 14.36 10.14
N LYS A 26 6.75 14.35 11.45
CA LYS A 26 6.38 13.24 12.34
C LYS A 26 4.91 12.88 12.16
N GLY A 27 4.59 11.59 12.00
CA GLY A 27 3.22 11.10 11.79
C GLY A 27 2.74 11.12 10.33
N ARG A 28 3.48 11.77 9.42
CA ARG A 28 3.06 11.90 8.02
C ARG A 28 3.11 10.58 7.27
N ALA A 29 4.08 9.71 7.57
CA ALA A 29 4.17 8.39 6.95
C ALA A 29 2.95 7.54 7.29
N GLU A 30 2.58 7.51 8.57
CA GLU A 30 1.44 6.76 9.10
C GLU A 30 0.13 7.25 8.49
N THR A 31 -0.03 8.57 8.37
CA THR A 31 -1.19 9.18 7.69
C THR A 31 -1.29 8.71 6.24
N ILE A 32 -0.19 8.85 5.48
CA ILE A 32 -0.17 8.46 4.05
C ILE A 32 -0.46 6.97 3.88
N ILE A 33 0.16 6.11 4.70
CA ILE A 33 -0.04 4.66 4.59
C ILE A 33 -1.48 4.29 4.93
N ASN A 34 -2.05 4.86 5.99
CA ASN A 34 -3.45 4.62 6.33
C ASN A 34 -4.41 5.09 5.22
N ASP A 35 -4.20 6.28 4.67
CA ASP A 35 -5.04 6.82 3.60
C ASP A 35 -4.97 5.93 2.35
N VAL A 36 -3.76 5.57 1.91
CA VAL A 36 -3.55 4.73 0.72
C VAL A 36 -4.13 3.33 0.95
N THR A 37 -3.84 2.67 2.07
CA THR A 37 -4.40 1.34 2.37
C THR A 37 -5.93 1.38 2.45
N ASN A 38 -6.50 2.43 3.03
CA ASN A 38 -7.95 2.60 3.12
C ASN A 38 -8.63 2.76 1.76
N ILE A 39 -7.97 3.36 0.78
CA ILE A 39 -8.53 3.46 -0.58
C ILE A 39 -8.25 2.18 -1.38
N VAL A 40 -7.03 1.66 -1.33
CA VAL A 40 -6.62 0.51 -2.16
C VAL A 40 -7.36 -0.77 -1.78
N LYS A 41 -7.83 -0.91 -0.53
CA LYS A 41 -8.67 -2.06 -0.12
C LYS A 41 -10.00 -2.16 -0.88
N HIS A 42 -10.45 -1.07 -1.51
CA HIS A 42 -11.66 -1.03 -2.35
C HIS A 42 -11.38 -1.34 -3.83
N TRP A 43 -10.18 -1.83 -4.17
CA TRP A 43 -9.81 -2.17 -5.54
C TRP A 43 -10.87 -2.99 -6.29
N SER A 44 -11.44 -4.02 -5.67
CA SER A 44 -12.46 -4.85 -6.31
C SER A 44 -13.69 -4.04 -6.74
N ASP A 45 -14.13 -3.08 -5.92
CA ASP A 45 -15.29 -2.23 -6.20
C ASP A 45 -15.00 -1.33 -7.43
N TYR A 46 -13.84 -0.68 -7.44
CA TYR A 46 -13.42 0.19 -8.56
C TYR A 46 -13.19 -0.61 -9.84
N ALA A 47 -12.64 -1.81 -9.74
CA ALA A 47 -12.38 -2.67 -10.88
C ALA A 47 -13.69 -3.17 -11.51
N ASP A 48 -14.68 -3.50 -10.67
CA ASP A 48 -16.01 -3.88 -11.14
C ASP A 48 -16.71 -2.70 -11.84
N GLU A 49 -16.64 -1.49 -11.28
CA GLU A 49 -17.17 -0.27 -11.90
C GLU A 49 -16.49 0.04 -13.25
N ALA A 50 -15.17 -0.15 -13.34
CA ALA A 50 -14.38 0.06 -14.54
C ALA A 50 -14.52 -1.08 -15.59
N GLY A 51 -15.25 -2.16 -15.29
CA GLY A 51 -15.44 -3.29 -16.20
C GLY A 51 -14.20 -4.18 -16.37
N VAL A 52 -13.30 -4.23 -15.38
CA VAL A 52 -12.16 -5.16 -15.37
C VAL A 52 -12.68 -6.59 -15.24
N ASN A 53 -12.20 -7.50 -16.08
CA ASN A 53 -12.64 -8.90 -16.00
C ASN A 53 -12.22 -9.55 -14.67
N LYS A 54 -13.04 -10.47 -14.16
CA LYS A 54 -12.84 -11.11 -12.85
C LYS A 54 -11.45 -11.75 -12.67
N PRO A 55 -10.92 -12.55 -13.62
CA PRO A 55 -9.57 -13.11 -13.46
C PRO A 55 -8.48 -12.06 -13.27
N GLN A 56 -8.53 -10.96 -14.04
CA GLN A 56 -7.56 -9.87 -13.91
C GLN A 56 -7.74 -9.09 -12.61
N ARG A 57 -8.97 -8.77 -12.23
CA ARG A 57 -9.30 -8.09 -10.98
C ARG A 57 -8.75 -8.87 -9.79
N ASP A 58 -9.04 -10.16 -9.72
CA ASP A 58 -8.68 -11.03 -8.60
C ASP A 58 -7.16 -11.25 -8.54
N ALA A 59 -6.51 -11.40 -9.70
CA ALA A 59 -5.05 -11.49 -9.79
C ALA A 59 -4.37 -10.22 -9.27
N ILE A 60 -4.88 -9.03 -9.61
CA ILE A 60 -4.35 -7.76 -9.08
C ILE A 60 -4.61 -7.67 -7.57
N ASN A 61 -5.83 -7.99 -7.12
CA ASN A 61 -6.21 -7.93 -5.70
C ASN A 61 -5.27 -8.76 -4.81
N ALA A 62 -4.87 -9.95 -5.27
CA ALA A 62 -3.94 -10.83 -4.56
C ALA A 62 -2.52 -10.24 -4.41
N THR A 63 -2.15 -9.24 -5.21
CA THR A 63 -0.83 -8.57 -5.13
C THR A 63 -0.81 -7.33 -4.25
N LEU A 64 -1.98 -6.84 -3.82
CA LEU A 64 -2.10 -5.63 -3.02
C LEU A 64 -1.60 -5.87 -1.59
N ARG A 65 -0.63 -5.06 -1.14
CA ARG A 65 -0.04 -5.14 0.20
C ARG A 65 -0.90 -4.42 1.23
N LEU A 66 -2.05 -5.01 1.58
CA LEU A 66 -3.02 -4.42 2.51
C LEU A 66 -2.72 -4.70 4.00
N ASN A 67 -1.84 -5.66 4.29
CA ASN A 67 -1.55 -6.13 5.66
C ASN A 67 -0.23 -5.57 6.22
N ILE A 68 0.02 -4.27 6.05
CA ILE A 68 1.20 -3.61 6.64
C ILE A 68 0.99 -3.54 8.17
N ARG A 69 1.96 -4.08 8.94
CA ARG A 69 1.91 -4.16 10.41
C ARG A 69 2.95 -3.27 11.08
#